data_AF-A0A9Q1HBC7-F1
#
_entry.id   AF-A0A9Q1HBC7-F1
#
_cell.length_a   1.000
_cell.length_b   1.000
_cell.length_c   1.000
_cell.angle_alpha   90.00
_cell.angle_beta   90.00
_cell.angle_gamma   90.00
#
_symmetry.space_group_name_H-M   'P 1'
#
loop_
_entity.id
_entity.type
_entity.pdbx_description
1 polymer ?
#
loop_
_entity_poly.entity_id
_entity_poly.type
_entity_poly.pdbx_seq_one_letter_code
_entity_poly.pdbx_strand_id
1 'polypeptide(L)'
;MENRLYRHNNVPYQQGEEVTMLRTTVVIELCLLLIVCEVVYIAGVTCKDANGNNVDWYYVYKLPKIPNNPHSLIKKGVAFYYLDNNQQTFRLSDTSMEEEDSHPVAETLQQIYDQHETVTFSVVLLDSL
;
A
#
# COMPACT_ATOMS: atom_id res chain seq x y z
N MET A 1 3.72 -46.38 72.37
CA MET A 1 3.24 -44.98 72.30
C MET A 1 4.34 -44.18 71.61
N GLU A 2 4.51 -44.35 70.29
CA GLU A 2 3.87 -43.54 69.23
C GLU A 2 4.22 -42.05 69.30
N ASN A 3 5.10 -41.58 68.40
CA ASN A 3 4.75 -40.67 67.31
C ASN A 3 6.01 -40.10 66.63
N ARG A 4 6.37 -40.65 65.47
CA ARG A 4 7.24 -39.96 64.50
C ARG A 4 6.34 -39.22 63.51
N LEU A 5 6.46 -37.90 63.51
CA LEU A 5 5.82 -36.98 62.58
C LEU A 5 6.28 -37.28 61.14
N TYR A 6 5.36 -37.74 60.30
CA TYR A 6 5.53 -37.76 58.85
C TYR A 6 5.42 -36.33 58.32
N ARG A 7 6.57 -35.72 57.98
CA ARG A 7 6.62 -34.45 57.27
C ARG A 7 6.36 -34.74 55.78
N HIS A 8 5.14 -34.45 55.32
CA HIS A 8 4.83 -34.42 53.90
C HIS A 8 5.53 -33.21 53.28
N ASN A 9 6.63 -33.44 52.56
CA ASN A 9 7.23 -32.40 51.72
C ASN A 9 6.35 -32.25 50.47
N ASN A 10 5.57 -31.17 50.40
CA ASN A 10 4.98 -30.72 49.15
C ASN A 10 6.08 -30.07 48.32
N VAL A 11 6.38 -30.62 47.15
CA VAL A 11 7.24 -29.99 46.14
C VAL A 11 6.43 -28.85 45.51
N PRO A 12 6.81 -27.57 45.67
CA PRO A 12 6.04 -26.48 45.10
C PRO A 12 6.55 -26.17 43.69
N TYR A 13 5.60 -25.87 42.80
CA TYR A 13 5.71 -24.72 41.91
C TYR A 13 6.90 -24.71 40.93
N GLN A 14 6.89 -25.61 39.94
CA GLN A 14 7.72 -25.47 38.71
C GLN A 14 6.87 -25.56 37.43
N GLN A 15 5.66 -26.14 37.51
CA GLN A 15 4.78 -26.35 36.35
C GLN A 15 4.11 -25.06 35.81
N GLY A 16 3.90 -24.05 36.64
CA GLY A 16 3.18 -22.83 36.25
C GLY A 16 4.03 -21.80 35.51
N GLU A 17 5.31 -21.70 35.87
CA GLU A 17 6.26 -20.76 35.26
C GLU A 17 6.62 -21.20 33.84
N GLU A 18 6.82 -22.50 33.63
CA GLU A 18 7.12 -23.08 32.31
C GLU A 18 5.96 -22.87 31.30
N VAL A 19 4.71 -23.04 31.74
CA VAL A 19 3.52 -22.81 30.89
C VAL A 19 3.32 -21.33 30.60
N THR A 20 3.65 -20.45 31.55
CA THR A 20 3.53 -18.99 31.36
C THR A 20 4.62 -18.48 30.42
N MET A 21 5.84 -19.01 30.57
CA MET A 21 6.97 -18.74 29.70
C MET A 21 6.72 -19.23 28.26
N LEU A 22 6.16 -20.44 28.10
CA LEU A 22 5.78 -20.99 26.80
C LEU A 22 4.73 -20.12 26.10
N ARG A 23 3.72 -19.64 26.84
CA ARG A 23 2.68 -18.75 26.31
C ARG A 23 3.26 -17.41 25.86
N THR A 24 4.17 -16.83 26.63
CA THR A 24 4.82 -15.56 26.25
C THR A 24 5.69 -15.71 25.00
N THR A 25 6.43 -16.81 24.87
CA THR A 25 7.28 -17.06 23.69
C THR A 25 6.43 -17.22 22.43
N VAL A 26 5.33 -17.99 22.48
CA VAL A 26 4.42 -18.16 21.34
C VAL A 26 3.79 -16.84 20.90
N VAL A 27 3.39 -15.98 21.85
CA VAL A 27 2.84 -14.65 21.53
C VAL A 27 3.88 -13.76 20.87
N ILE A 28 5.12 -13.77 21.35
CA ILE A 28 6.21 -12.98 20.76
C ILE A 28 6.52 -13.46 19.34
N GLU A 29 6.61 -14.78 19.11
CA GLU A 29 6.82 -15.32 17.76
C GLU A 29 5.66 -14.96 16.81
N LEU A 30 4.42 -15.04 17.28
CA LEU A 30 3.24 -14.64 16.50
C LEU A 30 3.28 -13.15 16.14
N CYS A 31 3.64 -12.29 17.10
CA CYS A 31 3.80 -10.85 16.87
C CYS A 31 4.93 -10.54 15.88
N LEU A 32 6.09 -11.21 16.00
CA LEU A 32 7.19 -11.05 15.05
C LEU A 32 6.78 -11.50 13.65
N LEU A 33 6.02 -12.58 13.53
CA LEU A 33 5.53 -13.09 12.25
C LEU A 33 4.52 -12.13 11.59
N LEU A 34 3.66 -11.47 12.38
CA LEU A 34 2.75 -10.44 11.90
C LEU A 34 3.49 -9.17 11.44
N ILE A 35 4.50 -8.73 12.17
CA ILE A 35 5.33 -7.56 11.80
C ILE A 35 6.12 -7.85 10.51
N VAL A 36 6.68 -9.05 10.36
CA VAL A 36 7.39 -9.44 9.13
C VAL A 36 6.43 -9.53 7.94
N CYS A 37 5.18 -9.97 8.15
CA CYS A 37 4.18 -10.07 7.09
C CYS A 37 3.82 -8.70 6.48
N GLU A 38 3.71 -7.65 7.31
CA GLU A 38 3.48 -6.28 6.83
C GLU A 38 4.67 -5.73 6.03
N VAL A 39 5.90 -6.08 6.42
CA VAL A 39 7.13 -5.60 5.74
C VAL A 39 7.35 -6.28 4.38
N VAL A 40 6.84 -7.51 4.19
CA VAL A 40 7.04 -8.31 2.95
C VAL A 40 5.94 -8.06 1.91
N TYR A 41 5.01 -7.13 2.13
CA TYR A 41 4.07 -6.68 1.10
C TYR A 41 4.82 -5.82 0.06
N ILE A 42 5.66 -6.46 -0.76
CA ILE A 42 6.17 -5.89 -2.00
C ILE A 42 4.96 -5.82 -2.94
N ALA A 43 4.17 -4.76 -2.79
CA ALA A 43 3.12 -4.44 -3.72
C ALA A 43 3.80 -4.21 -5.08
N GLY A 44 3.53 -5.09 -6.05
CA GLY A 44 3.94 -4.86 -7.43
C GLY A 44 3.37 -3.54 -7.96
N VAL A 45 3.84 -3.08 -9.12
CA VAL A 45 3.34 -1.86 -9.75
C VAL A 45 1.81 -1.95 -9.91
N THR A 46 1.08 -1.02 -9.30
CA THR A 46 -0.38 -0.92 -9.38
C THR A 46 -0.80 0.39 -10.06
N CYS A 47 -2.05 0.46 -10.54
CA CYS A 47 -2.61 1.75 -10.92
C CYS A 47 -2.85 2.61 -9.67
N LYS A 48 -2.60 3.91 -9.78
CA LYS A 48 -2.80 4.88 -8.71
C LYS A 48 -3.86 5.91 -9.06
N ASP A 49 -4.65 6.33 -8.07
CA ASP A 49 -5.48 7.52 -8.18
C ASP A 49 -4.64 8.80 -7.98
N ALA A 50 -5.28 9.98 -8.07
CA ALA A 50 -4.61 11.27 -7.88
C ALA A 50 -4.08 11.52 -6.46
N ASN A 51 -4.42 10.68 -5.48
CA ASN A 51 -3.94 10.79 -4.10
C ASN A 51 -2.91 9.70 -3.76
N GLY A 52 -2.44 8.94 -4.76
CA GLY A 52 -1.49 7.84 -4.57
C GLY A 52 -2.10 6.54 -4.01
N ASN A 53 -3.43 6.43 -3.94
CA ASN A 53 -4.11 5.20 -3.51
C ASN A 53 -4.13 4.17 -4.64
N ASN A 54 -4.06 2.88 -4.28
CA ASN A 54 -4.21 1.80 -5.25
C ASN A 54 -5.64 1.75 -5.81
N VAL A 55 -5.76 1.65 -7.13
CA VAL A 55 -6.99 1.36 -7.86
C VAL A 55 -6.75 0.20 -8.82
N ASP A 56 -7.80 -0.56 -9.17
CA ASP A 56 -7.64 -1.69 -10.08
C ASP A 56 -7.40 -1.21 -11.52
N TRP A 57 -8.07 -0.12 -11.90
CA TRP A 57 -8.00 0.47 -13.22
C TRP A 57 -8.47 1.93 -13.17
N TYR A 58 -8.01 2.73 -14.12
CA TYR A 58 -8.54 4.06 -14.38
C TYR A 58 -8.52 4.40 -15.88
N TYR A 59 -9.31 5.40 -16.27
CA TYR A 59 -9.22 6.05 -17.56
C TYR A 59 -8.91 7.53 -17.40
N VAL A 60 -8.03 8.03 -18.28
CA VAL A 60 -7.70 9.44 -18.40
C VAL A 60 -7.96 9.88 -19.83
N TYR A 61 -8.77 10.93 -20.01
CA TYR A 61 -9.04 11.53 -21.31
C TYR A 61 -8.53 12.97 -21.33
N LYS A 62 -7.38 13.20 -21.99
CA LYS A 62 -6.77 14.52 -22.11
C LYS A 62 -7.64 15.44 -22.98
N LEU A 63 -7.86 16.67 -22.50
CA LEU A 63 -8.58 17.70 -23.24
C LEU A 63 -7.64 18.50 -24.14
N PRO A 64 -8.08 18.89 -25.35
CA PRO A 64 -7.30 19.73 -26.24
C PRO A 64 -7.16 21.15 -25.67
N LYS A 65 -6.19 21.89 -26.21
CA LYS A 65 -6.04 23.33 -25.92
C LYS A 65 -7.19 24.12 -26.54
N ILE A 66 -7.99 24.80 -25.72
CA ILE A 66 -9.10 25.66 -26.18
C ILE A 66 -8.86 27.11 -25.69
N PRO A 67 -8.21 27.99 -26.49
CA PRO A 67 -7.69 29.28 -26.02
C PRO A 67 -8.72 30.23 -25.36
N ASN A 68 -9.99 30.13 -25.75
CA ASN A 68 -11.08 30.98 -25.27
C ASN A 68 -11.91 30.32 -24.15
N ASN A 69 -11.47 29.18 -23.62
CA ASN A 69 -12.17 28.52 -22.52
C ASN A 69 -11.94 29.29 -21.19
N PRO A 70 -12.98 29.48 -20.37
CA PRO A 70 -12.84 30.15 -19.07
C PRO A 70 -12.01 29.33 -18.06
N HIS A 71 -11.94 28.00 -18.21
CA HIS A 71 -11.15 27.12 -17.36
C HIS A 71 -9.67 27.16 -17.76
N SER A 72 -8.81 27.56 -16.83
CA SER A 72 -7.37 27.79 -17.08
C SER A 72 -6.64 26.55 -17.62
N LEU A 73 -6.93 25.36 -17.07
CA LEU A 73 -6.31 24.10 -17.50
C LEU A 73 -6.74 23.67 -18.92
N ILE A 74 -8.03 23.85 -19.28
CA ILE A 74 -8.54 23.56 -20.63
C ILE A 74 -7.97 24.57 -21.62
N LYS A 75 -7.86 25.84 -21.21
CA LYS A 75 -7.23 26.90 -22.01
C LYS A 75 -5.78 26.58 -22.36
N LYS A 76 -5.05 25.91 -21.47
CA LYS A 76 -3.66 25.48 -21.68
C LYS A 76 -3.55 24.13 -22.41
N GLY A 77 -4.60 23.31 -22.43
CA GLY A 77 -4.58 21.96 -23.02
C GLY A 77 -3.95 20.90 -22.12
N VAL A 78 -4.00 21.14 -20.81
CA VAL A 78 -3.41 20.30 -19.75
C VAL A 78 -4.49 19.74 -18.81
N ALA A 79 -5.75 20.08 -19.05
CA ALA A 79 -6.88 19.46 -18.37
C ALA A 79 -7.15 18.05 -18.89
N PHE A 80 -7.77 17.23 -18.06
CA PHE A 80 -8.20 15.89 -18.42
C PHE A 80 -9.43 15.47 -17.63
N TYR A 81 -10.22 14.57 -18.19
CA TYR A 81 -11.24 13.83 -17.46
C TYR A 81 -10.64 12.55 -16.88
N TYR A 82 -11.15 12.13 -15.74
CA TYR A 82 -10.74 10.93 -15.01
C TYR A 82 -11.95 10.11 -14.56
N LEU A 83 -11.82 8.78 -14.54
CA LEU A 83 -12.70 7.87 -13.81
C LEU A 83 -11.93 6.59 -13.46
N ASP A 84 -12.38 5.87 -12.43
CA ASP A 84 -11.73 4.66 -11.93
C ASP A 84 -12.75 3.59 -11.49
N ASN A 85 -12.26 2.48 -10.94
CA ASN A 85 -13.09 1.39 -10.43
C ASN A 85 -14.05 1.81 -9.30
N ASN A 86 -13.69 2.83 -8.51
CA ASN A 86 -14.49 3.34 -7.39
C ASN A 86 -15.55 4.35 -7.85
N GLN A 87 -15.24 5.16 -8.87
CA GLN A 87 -16.10 6.19 -9.43
C GLN A 87 -16.09 6.11 -10.96
N GLN A 88 -17.06 5.40 -11.53
CA GLN A 88 -17.11 5.05 -12.94
C GLN A 88 -17.71 6.13 -13.86
N THR A 89 -17.68 7.39 -13.43
CA THR A 89 -18.19 8.53 -14.20
C THR A 89 -17.07 9.53 -14.43
N PHE A 90 -16.89 9.98 -15.68
CA PHE A 90 -15.91 11.00 -16.00
C PHE A 90 -16.13 12.27 -15.18
N ARG A 91 -15.10 12.67 -14.44
CA ARG A 91 -15.02 13.94 -13.71
C ARG A 91 -13.84 14.74 -14.19
N LEU A 92 -14.02 16.05 -14.34
CA LEU A 92 -12.94 16.94 -14.72
C LEU A 92 -11.93 16.94 -13.58
N SER A 93 -10.64 16.74 -13.89
CA SER A 93 -9.60 16.85 -12.88
C SER A 93 -9.41 18.30 -12.45
N ASP A 94 -9.18 18.49 -11.16
CA ASP A 94 -8.80 19.78 -10.58
C ASP A 94 -7.30 20.07 -10.75
N THR A 95 -6.50 19.05 -11.14
CA THR A 95 -5.05 19.13 -11.32
C THR A 95 -4.63 19.15 -12.79
N SER A 96 -3.44 19.70 -13.05
CA SER A 96 -2.83 19.74 -14.37
C SER A 96 -2.19 18.39 -14.70
N MET A 97 -2.23 17.98 -15.97
CA MET A 97 -1.45 16.84 -16.49
C MET A 97 0.07 17.10 -16.51
N GLU A 98 0.49 18.32 -16.23
CA GLU A 98 1.91 18.72 -16.19
C GLU A 98 2.51 18.67 -14.78
N GLU A 99 1.70 18.44 -13.73
CA GLU A 99 2.24 18.30 -12.38
C GLU A 99 3.07 17.00 -12.28
N GLU A 100 4.10 16.99 -11.42
CA GLU A 100 4.94 15.79 -11.20
C GLU A 100 4.29 14.78 -10.25
N ASP A 101 3.24 15.20 -9.54
CA ASP A 101 2.45 14.41 -8.60
C ASP A 101 0.95 14.79 -8.72
N SER A 102 0.12 14.29 -7.80
CA SER A 102 -1.27 14.75 -7.66
C SER A 102 -2.16 14.48 -8.89
N HIS A 103 -1.77 13.52 -9.73
CA HIS A 103 -2.59 13.02 -10.82
C HIS A 103 -2.26 11.54 -11.12
N PRO A 104 -3.25 10.74 -11.56
CA PRO A 104 -3.15 9.28 -11.61
C PRO A 104 -2.01 8.75 -12.49
N VAL A 105 -1.71 9.45 -13.59
CA VAL A 105 -0.63 9.06 -14.51
C VAL A 105 0.75 9.25 -13.86
N ALA A 106 0.99 10.39 -13.21
CA ALA A 106 2.24 10.64 -12.51
C ALA A 106 2.42 9.64 -11.37
N GLU A 107 1.45 9.53 -10.47
CA GLU A 107 1.47 8.61 -9.33
C GLU A 107 1.71 7.13 -9.75
N THR A 108 1.13 6.72 -10.89
CA THR A 108 1.33 5.37 -11.41
C THR A 108 2.74 5.17 -11.94
N LEU A 109 3.25 6.12 -12.75
CA LEU A 109 4.59 6.04 -13.34
C LEU A 109 5.70 6.23 -12.30
N GLN A 110 5.43 6.98 -11.23
CA GLN A 110 6.38 7.27 -10.16
C GLN A 110 6.88 5.97 -9.51
N GLN A 111 6.00 4.97 -9.34
CA GLN A 111 6.37 3.64 -8.83
C GLN A 111 7.43 2.94 -9.69
N ILE A 112 7.45 3.19 -10.99
CA ILE A 112 8.42 2.60 -11.91
C ILE A 112 9.72 3.40 -11.85
N TYR A 113 9.64 4.73 -11.83
CA TYR A 113 10.83 5.59 -11.85
C TYR A 113 11.60 5.61 -10.53
N ASP A 114 10.92 5.44 -9.39
CA ASP A 114 11.56 5.41 -8.06
C ASP A 114 12.20 4.07 -7.71
N GLN A 115 11.89 3.00 -8.47
CA GLN A 115 12.40 1.67 -8.18
C GLN A 115 13.84 1.51 -8.70
N HIS A 116 14.80 1.76 -7.82
CA HIS A 116 16.23 1.54 -8.09
C HIS A 116 16.73 0.12 -7.78
N GLU A 117 15.99 -0.68 -6.99
CA GLU A 117 16.50 -1.95 -6.43
C GLU A 117 15.65 -3.21 -6.73
N THR A 118 14.45 -3.05 -7.32
CA THR A 118 13.58 -4.18 -7.70
C THR A 118 13.80 -4.57 -9.17
N VAL A 119 13.63 -5.85 -9.52
CA VAL A 119 13.63 -6.30 -10.92
C VAL A 119 12.31 -5.88 -11.60
N THR A 120 12.19 -4.59 -11.89
CA THR A 120 11.07 -4.01 -12.64
C THR A 120 11.48 -3.84 -14.10
N PHE A 121 10.68 -4.40 -15.00
CA PHE A 121 10.89 -4.31 -16.43
C PHE A 121 9.77 -3.52 -17.08
N SER A 122 10.11 -2.51 -17.85
CA SER A 122 9.16 -1.65 -18.55
C SER A 122 9.49 -1.60 -20.04
N VAL A 123 8.47 -1.71 -20.88
CA VAL A 123 8.57 -1.60 -22.34
C VAL A 123 7.68 -0.45 -22.78
N VAL A 124 8.26 0.52 -23.47
CA VAL A 124 7.52 1.61 -24.11
C VAL A 124 7.45 1.32 -25.60
N LEU A 125 6.24 1.07 -26.11
CA LEU A 125 5.98 0.87 -27.53
C LEU A 125 5.35 2.14 -28.09
N LEU A 126 5.94 2.67 -29.17
CA LEU A 126 5.44 3.84 -29.87
C LEU A 126 5.30 3.49 -31.35
N ASP A 127 4.07 3.44 -31.84
CA ASP A 127 3.80 3.37 -33.27
C ASP A 127 3.69 4.82 -33.79
N SER A 128 4.68 5.24 -34.59
CA SER A 128 4.60 6.53 -35.29
C SER A 128 3.69 6.36 -36.50
N LEU A 129 2.45 6.85 -36.38
CA LEU A 129 1.46 6.92 -37.46
C LEU A 129 1.83 7.99 -38.50
#